data_AF-A0A926VBB1-F1
#
_entry.id   AF-A0A926VBB1-F1
#
_cell.length_a   1.000
_cell.length_b   1.000
_cell.length_c   1.000
_cell.angle_alpha   90.00
_cell.angle_beta   90.00
_cell.angle_gamma   90.00
#
_symmetry.space_group_name_H-M   'P 1'
#
loop_
_entity.id
_entity.type
_entity.pdbx_description
1 polymer ?
#
loop_
_entity_poly.entity_id
_entity_poly.type
_entity_poly.pdbx_seq_one_letter_code
_entity_poly.pdbx_strand_id
1 'polypeptide(L)'
;MVNTNPLIAQPPKEVPLKKAPLIRAIAQVRFPPILSIEKKDFVASFQEAIREKYPILQPEQTQGLVFGSQGVMQIAPQLTWRFVDLTNNWRVSLAPNFVALETTAYSSRRDFLERLESVLVALNNSFNPQIIERFGLRYIDRLVGQDAKDIGSLVKPEIAGIAATEFREYVQQTINESLFIMPEGGEQIIARWGIIPAGATFDPDAIEPIPEPSWILDLDMSLSKNREFSIEELMSESNRFAERIYTFFRWVVNDEFLRRFGGEL
;
A
#
# COMPACT_ATOMS: atom_id res chain seq x y z
N MET A 1 -19.67 -11.81 21.70
CA MET A 1 -18.77 -11.79 20.53
C MET A 1 -17.43 -12.32 20.98
N VAL A 2 -16.91 -13.38 20.35
CA VAL A 2 -15.51 -13.78 20.60
C VAL A 2 -14.65 -12.62 20.12
N ASN A 3 -13.93 -11.98 21.06
CA ASN A 3 -13.06 -10.86 20.76
C ASN A 3 -11.81 -11.40 20.06
N THR A 4 -11.93 -11.63 18.75
CA THR A 4 -10.87 -12.20 17.94
C THR A 4 -9.82 -11.12 17.67
N ASN A 5 -8.62 -11.29 18.22
CA ASN A 5 -7.49 -10.40 17.98
C ASN A 5 -7.03 -10.52 16.51
N PRO A 6 -7.19 -9.47 15.67
CA PRO A 6 -6.88 -9.54 14.25
C PRO A 6 -5.40 -9.73 13.94
N LEU A 7 -4.52 -9.52 14.93
CA LEU A 7 -3.07 -9.61 14.76
C LEU A 7 -2.55 -11.05 14.83
N ILE A 8 -3.31 -11.96 15.43
CA ILE A 8 -2.89 -13.36 15.64
C ILE A 8 -3.94 -14.39 15.22
N ALA A 9 -5.18 -13.97 14.98
CA ALA A 9 -6.24 -14.87 14.57
C ALA A 9 -5.95 -15.53 13.21
N GLN A 10 -6.58 -16.67 12.99
CA GLN A 10 -6.60 -17.33 11.68
C GLN A 10 -7.28 -16.42 10.65
N PRO A 11 -6.76 -16.35 9.41
CA PRO A 11 -7.38 -15.56 8.36
C PRO A 11 -8.83 -16.01 8.12
N PRO A 12 -9.80 -15.07 8.07
CA PRO A 12 -11.17 -15.41 7.75
C PRO A 12 -11.29 -15.79 6.26
N LYS A 13 -12.37 -16.50 5.91
CA LYS A 13 -12.70 -16.77 4.50
C LYS A 13 -12.82 -15.44 3.74
N GLU A 14 -12.19 -15.37 2.57
CA GLU A 14 -12.26 -14.21 1.70
C GLU A 14 -13.69 -13.98 1.19
N VAL A 15 -14.09 -12.71 1.21
CA VAL A 15 -15.35 -12.18 0.68
C VAL A 15 -14.98 -11.12 -0.36
N PRO A 16 -15.02 -11.45 -1.66
CA PRO A 16 -14.76 -10.49 -2.72
C PRO A 16 -15.80 -9.37 -2.72
N LEU A 17 -15.36 -8.12 -2.85
CA LEU A 17 -16.22 -6.96 -2.93
C LEU A 17 -16.32 -6.48 -4.38
N LYS A 18 -17.51 -6.59 -4.98
CA LYS A 18 -17.75 -6.16 -6.37
C LYS A 18 -17.53 -4.66 -6.58
N LYS A 19 -17.66 -3.88 -5.50
CA LYS A 19 -17.42 -2.43 -5.48
C LYS A 19 -16.42 -2.08 -4.39
N ALA A 20 -15.29 -2.80 -4.32
CA ALA A 20 -14.28 -2.58 -3.29
C ALA A 20 -13.88 -1.08 -3.22
N PRO A 21 -13.84 -0.47 -2.03
CA PRO A 21 -13.36 0.90 -1.87
C PRO A 21 -11.83 1.02 -1.95
N LEU A 22 -11.13 -0.07 -2.25
CA LEU A 22 -9.68 -0.12 -2.37
C LEU A 22 -9.22 0.72 -3.56
N ILE A 23 -8.62 1.87 -3.28
CA ILE A 23 -8.13 2.82 -4.29
C ILE A 23 -6.66 2.57 -4.66
N ARG A 24 -5.90 1.87 -3.80
CA ARG A 24 -4.50 1.57 -4.08
C ARG A 24 -4.01 0.32 -3.35
N ALA A 25 -3.23 -0.50 -4.06
CA ALA A 25 -2.39 -1.54 -3.49
C ALA A 25 -0.94 -1.30 -3.89
N ILE A 26 0.00 -1.43 -2.95
CA ILE A 26 1.43 -1.18 -3.16
C ILE A 26 2.25 -2.30 -2.52
N ALA A 27 3.19 -2.87 -3.24
CA ALA A 27 4.25 -3.72 -2.70
C ALA A 27 5.60 -3.07 -2.97
N GLN A 28 6.49 -3.06 -1.98
CA GLN A 28 7.82 -2.47 -2.12
C GLN A 28 8.88 -3.36 -1.48
N VAL A 29 9.93 -3.64 -2.25
CA VAL A 29 11.18 -4.24 -1.76
C VAL A 29 12.25 -3.17 -1.76
N ARG A 30 12.88 -2.94 -0.60
CA ARG A 30 14.07 -2.09 -0.47
C ARG A 30 15.31 -2.95 -0.34
N PHE A 31 16.39 -2.53 -0.96
CA PHE A 31 17.68 -3.20 -0.99
C PHE A 31 18.81 -2.16 -0.93
N PRO A 32 20.04 -2.55 -0.57
CA PRO A 32 21.16 -1.63 -0.58
C PRO A 32 21.35 -1.00 -1.97
N PRO A 33 21.77 0.27 -2.07
CA PRO A 33 21.83 0.98 -3.34
C PRO A 33 22.65 0.27 -4.43
N ILE A 34 22.02 0.04 -5.59
CA ILE A 34 22.65 -0.42 -6.83
C ILE A 34 22.77 0.78 -7.76
N LEU A 35 23.92 1.46 -7.72
CA LEU A 35 24.14 2.74 -8.42
C LEU A 35 24.01 2.63 -9.95
N SER A 36 24.19 1.44 -10.53
CA SER A 36 24.02 1.24 -11.97
C SER A 36 22.57 1.48 -12.43
N ILE A 37 21.57 1.36 -11.53
CA ILE A 37 20.17 1.64 -11.84
C ILE A 37 19.98 3.09 -12.30
N GLU A 38 20.82 4.04 -11.92
CA GLU A 38 20.68 5.44 -12.37
C GLU A 38 21.00 5.62 -13.87
N LYS A 39 21.57 4.61 -14.53
CA LYS A 39 22.02 4.66 -15.92
C LYS A 39 21.05 3.93 -16.85
N LYS A 40 20.59 4.60 -17.90
CA LYS A 40 19.66 4.05 -18.91
C LYS A 40 20.10 2.69 -19.46
N ASP A 41 21.38 2.53 -19.79
CA ASP A 41 21.91 1.30 -20.40
C ASP A 41 21.75 0.07 -19.50
N PHE A 42 21.80 0.25 -18.17
CA PHE A 42 21.63 -0.84 -17.20
C PHE A 42 20.17 -1.13 -16.88
N VAL A 43 19.27 -0.18 -17.13
CA VAL A 43 17.83 -0.34 -16.92
C VAL A 43 17.15 -0.98 -18.13
N ALA A 44 17.78 -0.93 -19.31
CA ALA A 44 17.22 -1.46 -20.54
C ALA A 44 16.82 -2.95 -20.43
N SER A 45 17.64 -3.80 -19.79
CA SER A 45 17.30 -5.22 -19.63
C SER A 45 16.06 -5.43 -18.75
N PHE A 46 15.94 -4.65 -17.67
CA PHE A 46 14.77 -4.68 -16.79
C PHE A 46 13.53 -4.19 -17.51
N GLN A 47 13.64 -3.07 -18.24
CA GLN A 47 12.57 -2.53 -19.06
C GLN A 47 12.07 -3.59 -20.05
N GLU A 48 12.96 -4.19 -20.84
CA GLU A 48 12.60 -5.21 -21.84
C GLU A 48 11.88 -6.41 -21.20
N ALA A 49 12.31 -6.85 -20.01
CA ALA A 49 11.68 -7.96 -19.30
C ALA A 49 10.22 -7.66 -18.86
N ILE A 50 9.87 -6.40 -18.63
CA ILE A 50 8.54 -6.00 -18.15
C ILE A 50 7.70 -5.26 -19.21
N ARG A 51 8.29 -4.93 -20.36
CA ARG A 51 7.74 -4.03 -21.39
C ARG A 51 6.40 -4.48 -21.95
N GLU A 52 6.16 -5.79 -22.01
CA GLU A 52 4.87 -6.34 -22.47
C GLU A 52 3.70 -5.83 -21.62
N LYS A 53 3.89 -5.74 -20.29
CA LYS A 53 2.85 -5.30 -19.35
C LYS A 53 2.94 -3.79 -19.03
N TYR A 54 4.16 -3.23 -19.00
CA TYR A 54 4.42 -1.83 -18.61
C TYR A 54 5.25 -1.10 -19.68
N PRO A 55 4.70 -0.84 -20.89
CA PRO A 55 5.48 -0.35 -22.02
C PRO A 55 5.86 1.13 -21.94
N ILE A 56 5.18 1.92 -21.10
CA ILE A 56 5.34 3.39 -21.08
C ILE A 56 6.34 3.76 -19.98
N LEU A 57 7.48 4.32 -20.37
CA LEU A 57 8.52 4.80 -19.43
C LEU A 57 8.34 6.30 -19.13
N GLN A 58 8.26 6.65 -17.86
CA GLN A 58 8.13 8.02 -17.33
C GLN A 58 9.18 8.24 -16.22
N PRO A 59 10.43 8.60 -16.57
CA PRO A 59 11.44 8.88 -15.56
C PRO A 59 11.03 10.08 -14.70
N GLU A 60 11.18 9.95 -13.40
CA GLU A 60 10.89 11.02 -12.44
C GLU A 60 12.13 11.31 -11.62
N GLN A 61 12.45 12.60 -11.44
CA GLN A 61 13.43 13.06 -10.48
C GLN A 61 12.70 13.72 -9.33
N THR A 62 12.71 13.08 -8.16
CA THR A 62 12.22 13.69 -6.93
C THR A 62 13.32 14.59 -6.37
N GLN A 63 13.01 15.89 -6.24
CA GLN A 63 13.83 16.81 -5.45
C GLN A 63 13.34 16.74 -4.01
N GLY A 64 14.10 16.08 -3.13
CA GLY A 64 13.76 16.00 -1.72
C GLY A 64 14.17 17.28 -0.98
N LEU A 65 13.24 17.89 -0.24
CA LEU A 65 13.54 18.90 0.78
C LEU A 65 13.27 18.25 2.14
N VAL A 66 14.31 18.10 2.96
CA VAL A 66 14.16 17.67 4.35
C VAL A 66 14.18 18.91 5.23
N PHE A 67 13.12 19.08 6.00
CA PHE A 67 13.07 20.08 7.05
C PHE A 67 13.69 19.48 8.32
N GLY A 68 14.94 19.84 8.59
CA GLY A 68 15.61 19.51 9.85
C GLY A 68 15.51 20.65 10.85
N SER A 69 15.83 20.38 12.12
CA SER A 69 15.93 21.40 13.18
C SER A 69 16.97 22.49 12.90
N GLN A 70 17.84 22.30 11.91
CA GLN A 70 18.88 23.24 11.47
C GLN A 70 18.57 23.94 10.13
N GLY A 71 17.36 23.77 9.57
CA GLY A 71 16.95 24.39 8.31
C GLY A 71 16.58 23.38 7.22
N VAL A 72 16.45 23.87 5.98
CA VAL A 72 16.09 23.06 4.82
C VAL A 72 17.34 22.42 4.24
N MET A 73 17.43 21.09 4.31
CA MET A 73 18.44 20.31 3.60
C MET A 73 17.87 19.83 2.27
N GLN A 74 18.55 20.17 1.18
CA GLN A 74 18.29 19.52 -0.11
C GLN A 74 18.88 18.11 -0.07
N ILE A 75 18.03 17.10 -0.28
CA ILE A 75 18.49 15.76 -0.61
C ILE A 75 18.91 15.77 -2.08
N ALA A 76 19.98 15.06 -2.42
CA ALA A 76 20.35 14.83 -3.80
C ALA A 76 19.15 14.25 -4.57
N PRO A 77 18.83 14.79 -5.77
CA PRO A 77 17.70 14.30 -6.55
C PRO A 77 17.91 12.81 -6.87
N GLN A 78 16.91 11.99 -6.56
CA GLN A 78 16.96 10.56 -6.84
C GLN A 78 16.14 10.27 -8.11
N LEU A 79 16.76 9.62 -9.08
CA LEU A 79 16.09 9.19 -10.30
C LEU A 79 15.28 7.92 -10.02
N THR A 80 13.99 7.98 -10.30
CA THR A 80 13.08 6.83 -10.27
C THR A 80 12.57 6.56 -11.68
N TRP A 81 12.80 5.35 -12.18
CA TRP A 81 12.24 4.90 -13.45
C TRP A 81 10.84 4.36 -13.19
N ARG A 82 9.81 5.04 -13.71
CA ARG A 82 8.43 4.58 -13.64
C ARG A 82 8.02 3.94 -14.96
N PHE A 83 7.57 2.70 -14.89
CA PHE A 83 7.00 1.97 -16.02
C PHE A 83 5.51 1.79 -15.75
N VAL A 84 4.67 2.29 -16.65
CA VAL A 84 3.21 2.21 -16.50
C VAL A 84 2.59 1.37 -17.60
N ASP A 85 1.47 0.74 -17.28
CA ASP A 85 0.65 0.04 -18.27
C ASP A 85 -0.10 1.03 -19.17
N LEU A 86 -0.72 0.51 -20.24
CA LEU A 86 -1.44 1.35 -21.21
C LEU A 86 -2.64 2.09 -20.61
N THR A 87 -3.18 1.59 -19.49
CA THR A 87 -4.32 2.22 -18.81
C THR A 87 -3.92 3.15 -17.67
N ASN A 88 -2.62 3.26 -17.38
CA ASN A 88 -2.06 4.03 -16.27
C ASN A 88 -2.62 3.63 -14.88
N ASN A 89 -3.09 2.38 -14.76
CA ASN A 89 -3.61 1.81 -13.51
C ASN A 89 -2.60 0.91 -12.80
N TRP A 90 -1.52 0.53 -13.47
CA TRP A 90 -0.42 -0.21 -12.88
C TRP A 90 0.89 0.50 -13.12
N ARG A 91 1.74 0.52 -12.09
CA ARG A 91 3.05 1.15 -12.15
C ARG A 91 4.10 0.28 -11.47
N VAL A 92 5.22 0.10 -12.15
CA VAL A 92 6.48 -0.39 -11.57
C VAL A 92 7.42 0.79 -11.39
N SER A 93 7.88 1.04 -10.17
CA SER A 93 8.85 2.08 -9.85
C SER A 93 10.17 1.43 -9.48
N LEU A 94 11.23 1.73 -10.23
CA LEU A 94 12.59 1.25 -9.97
C LEU A 94 13.51 2.42 -9.65
N ALA A 95 14.10 2.38 -8.45
CA ALA A 95 15.09 3.33 -7.99
C ALA A 95 16.35 2.58 -7.50
N PRO A 96 17.48 3.26 -7.30
CA PRO A 96 18.71 2.62 -6.84
C PRO A 96 18.59 1.73 -5.61
N ASN A 97 17.65 2.01 -4.71
CA ASN A 97 17.49 1.32 -3.43
C ASN A 97 16.12 0.63 -3.25
N PHE A 98 15.26 0.61 -4.26
CA PHE A 98 13.99 -0.10 -4.18
C PHE A 98 13.39 -0.47 -5.54
N VAL A 99 12.54 -1.48 -5.53
CA VAL A 99 11.50 -1.68 -6.56
C VAL A 99 10.13 -1.68 -5.89
N ALA A 100 9.15 -1.08 -6.55
CA ALA A 100 7.76 -1.09 -6.10
C ALA A 100 6.82 -1.44 -7.25
N LEU A 101 5.76 -2.18 -6.93
CA LEU A 101 4.60 -2.40 -7.79
C LEU A 101 3.39 -1.76 -7.12
N GLU A 102 2.67 -0.91 -7.84
CA GLU A 102 1.41 -0.34 -7.37
C GLU A 102 0.29 -0.45 -8.41
N THR A 103 -0.95 -0.48 -7.93
CA THR A 103 -2.13 -0.42 -8.79
C THR A 103 -3.28 0.35 -8.15
N THR A 104 -4.05 1.04 -9.00
CA THR A 104 -5.35 1.65 -8.70
C THR A 104 -6.53 0.82 -9.22
N ALA A 105 -6.27 -0.28 -9.92
CA ALA A 105 -7.27 -1.19 -10.49
C ALA A 105 -7.07 -2.61 -9.94
N TYR A 106 -6.96 -2.72 -8.61
CA TYR A 106 -6.78 -4.00 -7.94
C TYR A 106 -7.97 -4.93 -8.18
N SER A 107 -7.70 -6.11 -8.75
CA SER A 107 -8.73 -7.10 -9.08
C SER A 107 -8.82 -8.21 -8.02
N SER A 108 -7.68 -8.77 -7.64
CA SER A 108 -7.57 -9.88 -6.70
C SER A 108 -6.15 -9.99 -6.16
N ARG A 109 -6.00 -10.61 -4.98
CA ARG A 109 -4.70 -10.95 -4.39
C ARG A 109 -3.84 -11.74 -5.34
N ARG A 110 -4.43 -12.73 -6.03
CA ARG A 110 -3.72 -13.59 -6.96
C ARG A 110 -3.10 -12.80 -8.12
N ASP A 111 -3.88 -11.98 -8.83
CA ASP A 111 -3.38 -11.16 -9.95
C ASP A 111 -2.29 -10.18 -9.50
N PHE A 112 -2.46 -9.54 -8.34
CA PHE A 112 -1.45 -8.64 -7.78
C PHE A 112 -0.14 -9.37 -7.44
N LEU A 113 -0.20 -10.53 -6.80
CA LEU A 113 0.98 -11.31 -6.43
C LEU A 113 1.68 -11.96 -7.64
N GLU A 114 0.94 -12.46 -8.63
CA GLU A 114 1.52 -12.97 -9.89
C GLU A 114 2.30 -11.87 -10.64
N ARG A 115 1.79 -10.62 -10.60
CA ARG A 115 2.50 -9.46 -11.17
C ARG A 115 3.70 -9.05 -10.34
N LEU A 116 3.61 -9.09 -9.01
CA LEU A 116 4.73 -8.83 -8.12
C LEU A 116 5.86 -9.81 -8.38
N GLU A 117 5.56 -11.11 -8.44
CA GLU A 117 6.55 -12.15 -8.75
C GLU A 117 7.25 -11.89 -10.08
N SER A 118 6.49 -11.54 -11.13
CA SER A 118 7.06 -11.19 -12.44
C SER A 118 8.07 -10.03 -12.35
N VAL A 119 7.78 -9.02 -11.54
CA VAL A 119 8.67 -7.87 -11.30
C VAL A 119 9.92 -8.28 -10.51
N LEU A 120 9.77 -9.13 -9.50
CA LEU A 120 10.89 -9.64 -8.69
C LEU A 120 11.82 -10.54 -9.52
N VAL A 121 11.29 -11.36 -10.42
CA VAL A 121 12.07 -12.14 -11.38
C VAL A 121 12.86 -11.22 -12.32
N ALA A 122 12.22 -10.17 -12.86
CA ALA A 122 12.89 -9.20 -13.71
C ALA A 122 14.01 -8.44 -12.97
N LEU A 123 13.77 -8.07 -11.70
CA LEU A 123 14.76 -7.44 -10.82
C LEU A 123 15.95 -8.37 -10.61
N ASN A 124 15.70 -9.63 -10.25
CA ASN A 124 16.73 -10.62 -9.99
C ASN A 124 17.61 -10.84 -11.23
N ASN A 125 16.99 -11.02 -12.40
CA ASN A 125 17.72 -11.29 -13.64
C ASN A 125 18.53 -10.08 -14.13
N SER A 126 18.10 -8.85 -13.82
CA SER A 126 18.75 -7.63 -14.29
C SER A 126 19.84 -7.12 -13.34
N PHE A 127 19.62 -7.23 -12.03
CA PHE A 127 20.47 -6.59 -11.03
C PHE A 127 20.99 -7.53 -9.94
N ASN A 128 20.39 -8.72 -9.81
CA ASN A 128 20.80 -9.76 -8.85
C ASN A 128 21.09 -9.21 -7.43
N PRO A 129 20.14 -8.49 -6.80
CA PRO A 129 20.33 -8.02 -5.42
C PRO A 129 20.59 -9.23 -4.52
N GLN A 130 21.61 -9.15 -3.67
CA GLN A 130 21.95 -10.26 -2.76
C GLN A 130 21.17 -10.21 -1.45
N ILE A 131 20.79 -9.00 -1.03
CA ILE A 131 20.08 -8.76 0.23
C ILE A 131 18.97 -7.74 0.05
N ILE A 132 17.97 -7.81 0.91
CA ILE A 132 16.91 -6.81 1.06
C ILE A 132 16.94 -6.26 2.48
N GLU A 133 16.57 -4.99 2.61
CA GLU A 133 16.51 -4.25 3.88
C GLU A 133 15.07 -4.17 4.40
N ARG A 134 14.09 -4.13 3.49
CA ARG A 134 12.67 -4.05 3.82
C ARG A 134 11.81 -4.70 2.75
N PHE A 135 10.76 -5.38 3.19
CA PHE A 135 9.59 -5.66 2.35
C PHE A 135 8.35 -5.03 2.99
N GLY A 136 7.45 -4.48 2.19
CA GLY A 136 6.18 -3.94 2.65
C GLY A 136 5.06 -4.14 1.65
N LEU A 137 3.85 -4.32 2.18
CA LEU A 137 2.61 -4.45 1.43
C LEU A 137 1.56 -3.53 2.06
N ARG A 138 0.94 -2.70 1.23
CA ARG A 138 0.04 -1.64 1.66
C ARG A 138 -1.26 -1.67 0.86
N TYR A 139 -2.38 -1.53 1.55
CA TYR A 139 -3.72 -1.42 0.98
C TYR A 139 -4.39 -0.16 1.51
N ILE A 140 -4.96 0.64 0.59
CA ILE A 140 -5.62 1.90 0.93
C ILE A 140 -7.05 1.87 0.41
N ASP A 141 -8.02 1.82 1.32
CA ASP A 141 -9.44 1.98 1.06
C ASP A 141 -9.87 3.45 1.23
N ARG A 142 -10.79 3.90 0.38
CA ARG A 142 -11.40 5.23 0.47
C ARG A 142 -12.91 5.16 0.29
N LEU A 143 -13.62 5.70 1.27
CA LEU A 143 -15.07 5.90 1.20
C LEU A 143 -15.34 7.39 0.93
N VAL A 144 -16.34 7.67 0.10
CA VAL A 144 -16.77 9.02 -0.30
C VAL A 144 -18.28 9.15 -0.18
N GLY A 145 -18.81 10.36 -0.36
CA GLY A 145 -20.26 10.60 -0.40
C GLY A 145 -21.01 10.01 0.80
N GLN A 146 -22.06 9.23 0.51
CA GLN A 146 -22.90 8.64 1.56
C GLN A 146 -22.17 7.55 2.37
N ASP A 147 -21.29 6.78 1.74
CA ASP A 147 -20.55 5.72 2.44
C ASP A 147 -19.60 6.31 3.51
N ALA A 148 -18.99 7.47 3.24
CA ALA A 148 -18.19 8.19 4.22
C ALA A 148 -19.02 8.78 5.37
N LYS A 149 -20.27 9.19 5.10
CA LYS A 149 -21.20 9.71 6.12
C LYS A 149 -21.71 8.59 7.02
N ASP A 150 -21.95 7.42 6.45
CA ASP A 150 -22.47 6.24 7.16
C ASP A 150 -21.36 5.46 7.88
N ILE A 151 -20.13 5.98 7.96
CA ILE A 151 -18.99 5.22 8.49
C ILE A 151 -19.25 4.59 9.87
N GLY A 152 -20.00 5.28 10.74
CA GLY A 152 -20.38 4.77 12.05
C GLY A 152 -21.23 3.50 12.04
N SER A 153 -21.96 3.21 10.95
CA SER A 153 -22.70 1.95 10.77
C SER A 153 -21.90 0.90 9.98
N LEU A 154 -20.78 1.26 9.36
CA LEU A 154 -20.03 0.36 8.45
C LEU A 154 -18.79 -0.26 9.11
N VAL A 155 -18.20 0.40 10.10
CA VAL A 155 -17.01 -0.10 10.81
C VAL A 155 -17.27 -0.24 12.31
N LYS A 156 -16.36 -0.92 13.00
CA LYS A 156 -16.42 -1.04 14.45
C LYS A 156 -16.38 0.33 15.16
N PRO A 157 -17.06 0.49 16.31
CA PRO A 157 -17.08 1.75 17.05
C PRO A 157 -15.69 2.30 17.39
N GLU A 158 -14.73 1.44 17.69
CA GLU A 158 -13.35 1.81 18.01
C GLU A 158 -12.60 2.40 16.81
N ILE A 159 -13.02 2.04 15.59
CA ILE A 159 -12.46 2.59 14.35
C ILE A 159 -13.21 3.84 13.91
N ALA A 160 -14.54 3.83 14.00
CA ALA A 160 -15.34 5.01 13.66
C ALA A 160 -15.00 6.19 14.57
N GLY A 161 -14.85 5.94 15.88
CA GLY A 161 -14.45 6.95 16.87
C GLY A 161 -15.30 8.21 16.80
N ILE A 162 -14.65 9.37 16.75
CA ILE A 162 -15.32 10.67 16.65
C ILE A 162 -16.12 10.85 15.33
N ALA A 163 -15.88 10.00 14.33
CA ALA A 163 -16.63 10.03 13.08
C ALA A 163 -18.07 9.47 13.22
N ALA A 164 -18.41 8.84 14.35
CA ALA A 164 -19.74 8.30 14.64
C ALA A 164 -20.49 9.06 15.74
N THR A 165 -20.00 10.22 16.18
CA THR A 165 -20.65 10.99 17.26
C THR A 165 -21.77 11.88 16.73
N GLU A 166 -22.65 12.32 17.63
CA GLU A 166 -23.78 13.22 17.34
C GLU A 166 -23.35 14.58 16.75
N PHE A 167 -22.12 15.02 17.01
CA PHE A 167 -21.54 16.27 16.52
C PHE A 167 -20.59 16.05 15.32
N ARG A 168 -20.70 14.92 14.62
CA ARG A 168 -19.88 14.56 13.45
C ARG A 168 -19.77 15.67 12.41
N GLU A 169 -20.82 16.44 12.20
CA GLU A 169 -20.88 17.56 11.23
C GLU A 169 -19.87 18.68 11.51
N TYR A 170 -19.42 18.82 12.77
CA TYR A 170 -18.39 19.79 13.16
C TYR A 170 -16.96 19.21 13.04
N VAL A 171 -16.82 17.90 12.81
CA VAL A 171 -15.52 17.23 12.65
C VAL A 171 -15.05 17.40 11.21
N GLN A 172 -14.15 18.34 10.95
CA GLN A 172 -13.61 18.54 9.60
C GLN A 172 -12.53 17.51 9.22
N GLN A 173 -11.69 17.13 10.19
CA GLN A 173 -10.60 16.20 10.00
C GLN A 173 -10.37 15.38 11.26
N THR A 174 -10.05 14.11 11.09
CA THR A 174 -9.50 13.25 12.14
C THR A 174 -8.62 12.22 11.46
N ILE A 175 -7.43 11.98 11.99
CA ILE A 175 -6.53 10.94 11.51
C ILE A 175 -6.01 10.24 12.76
N ASN A 176 -6.23 8.93 12.82
CA ASN A 176 -5.64 8.06 13.82
C ASN A 176 -4.53 7.27 13.13
N GLU A 177 -3.40 7.14 13.80
CA GLU A 177 -2.32 6.23 13.40
C GLU A 177 -2.04 5.28 14.57
N SER A 178 -1.89 4.01 14.26
CA SER A 178 -1.52 2.99 15.24
C SER A 178 -0.46 2.07 14.66
N LEU A 179 0.64 1.91 15.40
CA LEU A 179 1.69 0.95 15.10
C LEU A 179 1.47 -0.33 15.91
N PHE A 180 1.26 -1.44 15.22
CA PHE A 180 1.14 -2.76 15.81
C PHE A 180 2.39 -3.57 15.49
N ILE A 181 3.11 -4.04 16.51
CA ILE A 181 4.22 -4.97 16.34
C ILE A 181 3.68 -6.39 16.43
N MET A 182 3.98 -7.23 15.43
CA MET A 182 3.55 -8.62 15.45
C MET A 182 4.32 -9.38 16.54
N PRO A 183 3.66 -10.28 17.30
CA PRO A 183 4.31 -10.99 18.41
C PRO A 183 5.50 -11.87 17.99
N GLU A 184 5.53 -12.32 16.74
CA GLU A 184 6.57 -13.16 16.17
C GLU A 184 7.08 -12.53 14.88
N GLY A 185 8.38 -12.67 14.58
CA GLY A 185 8.96 -12.34 13.27
C GLY A 185 9.42 -10.89 13.06
N GLY A 186 9.00 -9.95 13.92
CA GLY A 186 9.42 -8.54 13.86
C GLY A 186 8.71 -7.72 12.79
N GLU A 187 7.67 -8.28 12.15
CA GLU A 187 6.79 -7.55 11.27
C GLU A 187 5.95 -6.53 12.05
N GLN A 188 5.51 -5.49 11.36
CA GLN A 188 4.66 -4.45 11.93
C GLN A 188 3.55 -4.07 10.97
N ILE A 189 2.43 -3.59 11.50
CA ILE A 189 1.35 -2.97 10.74
C ILE A 189 1.22 -1.53 11.23
N ILE A 190 1.33 -0.58 10.30
CA ILE A 190 0.90 0.80 10.50
C ILE A 190 -0.53 0.88 9.94
N ALA A 191 -1.49 1.12 10.81
CA ALA A 191 -2.88 1.35 10.43
C ALA A 191 -3.20 2.83 10.61
N ARG A 192 -3.65 3.49 9.54
CA ARG A 192 -4.14 4.85 9.55
C ARG A 192 -5.58 4.89 9.10
N TRP A 193 -6.41 5.66 9.80
CA TRP A 193 -7.77 5.87 9.35
C TRP A 193 -8.35 7.19 9.83
N GLY A 194 -9.38 7.65 9.13
CA GLY A 194 -10.15 8.81 9.52
C GLY A 194 -10.61 9.67 8.36
N ILE A 195 -11.06 10.87 8.70
CA ILE A 195 -11.72 11.80 7.79
C ILE A 195 -10.69 12.76 7.21
N ILE A 196 -10.67 12.85 5.88
CA ILE A 196 -9.87 13.82 5.13
C ILE A 196 -10.81 14.86 4.49
N PRO A 197 -10.58 16.17 4.71
CA PRO A 197 -11.29 17.24 4.01
C PRO A 197 -11.14 17.19 2.48
N ALA A 198 -12.04 17.86 1.78
CA ALA A 198 -11.89 18.10 0.35
C ALA A 198 -10.56 18.81 0.05
N GLY A 199 -9.84 18.35 -0.97
CA GLY A 199 -8.56 18.91 -1.41
C GLY A 199 -7.37 18.64 -0.49
N ALA A 200 -7.55 17.90 0.61
CA ALA A 200 -6.47 17.52 1.52
C ALA A 200 -5.99 16.08 1.27
N THR A 201 -4.76 15.79 1.72
CA THR A 201 -4.18 14.45 1.82
C THR A 201 -3.12 14.45 2.91
N PHE A 202 -2.90 13.31 3.57
CA PHE A 202 -1.77 13.11 4.49
C PHE A 202 -0.61 12.35 3.85
N ASP A 203 -0.82 11.81 2.64
CA ASP A 203 0.18 11.06 1.88
C ASP A 203 0.00 11.41 0.40
N PRO A 204 0.67 12.47 -0.09
CA PRO A 204 0.51 12.94 -1.47
C PRO A 204 1.08 11.96 -2.51
N ASP A 205 1.94 11.03 -2.11
CA ASP A 205 2.55 10.06 -3.02
C ASP A 205 1.60 8.87 -3.29
N ALA A 206 0.76 8.51 -2.31
CA ALA A 206 -0.13 7.36 -2.40
C ALA A 206 -1.63 7.71 -2.46
N ILE A 207 -2.04 8.90 -2.02
CA ILE A 207 -3.44 9.30 -1.89
C ILE A 207 -3.66 10.64 -2.58
N GLU A 208 -4.24 10.62 -3.77
CA GLU A 208 -4.62 11.83 -4.49
C GLU A 208 -5.68 12.63 -3.71
N PRO A 209 -5.51 13.96 -3.57
CA PRO A 209 -6.60 14.83 -3.12
C PRO A 209 -7.80 14.78 -4.07
N ILE A 210 -9.02 14.75 -3.53
CA ILE A 210 -10.26 14.79 -4.30
C ILE A 210 -11.12 15.99 -3.86
N PRO A 211 -12.04 16.51 -4.70
CA PRO A 211 -12.80 17.72 -4.40
C PRO A 211 -13.94 17.53 -3.39
N GLU A 212 -13.99 16.40 -2.68
CA GLU A 212 -14.99 16.10 -1.67
C GLU A 212 -14.36 15.47 -0.41
N PRO A 213 -15.00 15.59 0.77
CA PRO A 213 -14.55 14.89 1.96
C PRO A 213 -14.60 13.37 1.78
N SER A 214 -13.66 12.67 2.41
CA SER A 214 -13.57 11.22 2.34
C SER A 214 -13.17 10.61 3.68
N TRP A 215 -13.41 9.32 3.84
CA TRP A 215 -12.86 8.53 4.94
C TRP A 215 -11.86 7.51 4.37
N ILE A 216 -10.68 7.40 4.97
CA ILE A 216 -9.61 6.50 4.54
C ILE A 216 -9.39 5.40 5.57
N LEU A 217 -9.06 4.20 5.09
CA LEU A 217 -8.39 3.14 5.84
C LEU A 217 -7.14 2.73 5.08
N ASP A 218 -5.98 2.96 5.67
CA ASP A 218 -4.67 2.69 5.10
C ASP A 218 -3.93 1.70 6.00
N LEU A 219 -3.66 0.51 5.48
CA LEU A 219 -3.02 -0.58 6.19
C LEU A 219 -1.70 -0.93 5.50
N ASP A 220 -0.57 -0.61 6.14
CA ASP A 220 0.79 -0.89 5.65
C ASP A 220 1.46 -1.92 6.57
N MET A 221 1.64 -3.15 6.08
CA MET A 221 2.40 -4.19 6.77
C MET A 221 3.82 -4.27 6.21
N SER A 222 4.82 -4.31 7.09
CA SER A 222 6.22 -4.40 6.66
C SER A 222 7.14 -5.16 7.61
N LEU A 223 8.25 -5.63 7.07
CA LEU A 223 9.40 -6.18 7.80
C LEU A 223 10.68 -5.47 7.37
N SER A 224 11.24 -4.67 8.29
CA SER A 224 12.51 -3.96 8.10
C SER A 224 13.64 -4.75 8.75
N LYS A 225 14.23 -5.68 8.00
CA LYS A 225 15.30 -6.56 8.47
C LYS A 225 16.16 -7.00 7.29
N ASN A 226 17.47 -6.86 7.44
CA ASN A 226 18.44 -7.36 6.47
C ASN A 226 18.35 -8.89 6.36
N ARG A 227 18.10 -9.38 5.16
CA ARG A 227 18.03 -10.81 4.81
C ARG A 227 18.37 -11.02 3.35
N GLU A 228 18.66 -12.27 2.98
CA GLU A 228 18.96 -12.63 1.59
C GLU A 228 17.76 -12.32 0.69
N PHE A 229 18.04 -11.91 -0.55
CA PHE A 229 17.00 -11.78 -1.55
C PHE A 229 16.61 -13.18 -2.03
N SER A 230 15.37 -13.57 -1.77
CA SER A 230 14.79 -14.81 -2.27
C SER A 230 13.37 -14.53 -2.76
N ILE A 231 13.11 -14.84 -4.03
CA ILE A 231 11.78 -14.66 -4.63
C ILE A 231 10.77 -15.56 -3.91
N GLU A 232 11.13 -16.81 -3.64
CA GLU A 232 10.26 -17.77 -2.94
C GLU A 232 9.86 -17.25 -1.54
N GLU A 233 10.84 -16.78 -0.76
CA GLU A 233 10.57 -16.23 0.57
C GLU A 233 9.74 -14.96 0.50
N LEU A 234 10.05 -14.04 -0.42
CA LEU A 234 9.28 -12.80 -0.63
C LEU A 234 7.84 -13.10 -1.04
N MET A 235 7.59 -14.11 -1.86
CA MET A 235 6.23 -14.50 -2.25
C MET A 235 5.46 -15.15 -1.11
N SER A 236 6.12 -15.96 -0.28
CA SER A 236 5.54 -16.50 0.96
C SER A 236 5.19 -15.38 1.95
N GLU A 237 6.10 -14.43 2.13
CA GLU A 237 5.91 -13.24 2.98
C GLU A 237 4.77 -12.35 2.45
N SER A 238 4.70 -12.14 1.13
CA SER A 238 3.63 -11.38 0.48
C SER A 238 2.25 -11.97 0.73
N ASN A 239 2.12 -13.30 0.67
CA ASN A 239 0.87 -13.98 0.99
C ASN A 239 0.48 -13.80 2.46
N ARG A 240 1.42 -14.01 3.39
CA ARG A 240 1.20 -13.79 4.83
C ARG A 240 0.77 -12.35 5.13
N PHE A 241 1.41 -11.36 4.51
CA PHE A 241 1.09 -9.95 4.73
C PHE A 241 -0.31 -9.64 4.20
N ALA A 242 -0.65 -10.12 3.01
CA ALA A 242 -1.98 -9.92 2.44
C ALA A 242 -3.06 -10.53 3.33
N GLU A 243 -2.85 -11.74 3.84
CA GLU A 243 -3.79 -12.41 4.75
C GLU A 243 -3.94 -11.68 6.08
N ARG A 244 -2.84 -11.21 6.66
CA ARG A 244 -2.88 -10.47 7.92
C ARG A 244 -3.54 -9.11 7.76
N ILE A 245 -3.23 -8.36 6.71
CA ILE A 245 -3.91 -7.11 6.38
C ILE A 245 -5.40 -7.36 6.16
N TYR A 246 -5.76 -8.39 5.39
CA TYR A 246 -7.16 -8.76 5.17
C TYR A 246 -7.88 -9.16 6.47
N THR A 247 -7.20 -9.86 7.38
CA THR A 247 -7.73 -10.21 8.71
C THR A 247 -8.00 -8.95 9.53
N PHE A 248 -7.10 -7.96 9.48
CA PHE A 248 -7.30 -6.67 10.13
C PHE A 248 -8.48 -5.91 9.51
N PHE A 249 -8.52 -5.79 8.18
CA PHE A 249 -9.63 -5.20 7.44
C PHE A 249 -10.98 -5.84 7.83
N ARG A 250 -11.04 -7.18 7.86
CA ARG A 250 -12.25 -7.93 8.24
C ARG A 250 -12.64 -7.79 9.70
N TRP A 251 -11.71 -7.42 10.57
CA TRP A 251 -12.02 -7.05 11.94
C TRP A 251 -12.52 -5.60 12.03
N VAL A 252 -12.03 -4.69 11.19
CA VAL A 252 -12.46 -3.30 11.12
C VAL A 252 -13.90 -3.18 10.62
N VAL A 253 -14.21 -3.83 9.49
CA VAL A 253 -15.50 -3.70 8.81
C VAL A 253 -16.52 -4.70 9.35
N ASN A 254 -17.80 -4.36 9.28
CA ASN A 254 -18.89 -5.26 9.66
C ASN A 254 -19.61 -5.87 8.44
N ASP A 255 -20.60 -6.73 8.69
CA ASP A 255 -21.38 -7.39 7.64
C ASP A 255 -22.17 -6.39 6.76
N GLU A 256 -22.57 -5.24 7.30
CA GLU A 256 -23.23 -4.18 6.54
C GLU A 256 -22.28 -3.57 5.50
N PHE A 257 -21.04 -3.27 5.87
CA PHE A 257 -20.00 -2.86 4.94
C PHE A 257 -19.81 -3.88 3.83
N LEU A 258 -19.64 -5.16 4.19
CA LEU A 258 -19.42 -6.22 3.20
C LEU A 258 -20.57 -6.27 2.19
N ARG A 259 -21.83 -6.24 2.66
CA ARG A 259 -23.01 -6.22 1.78
C ARG A 259 -23.10 -4.93 0.95
N ARG A 260 -22.83 -3.76 1.54
CA ARG A 260 -22.83 -2.45 0.87
C ARG A 260 -21.92 -2.45 -0.35
N PHE A 261 -20.74 -3.05 -0.25
CA PHE A 261 -19.75 -3.14 -1.33
C PHE A 261 -19.84 -4.43 -2.16
N GLY A 262 -20.97 -5.14 -2.08
CA GLY A 262 -21.32 -6.26 -2.95
C GLY A 262 -20.69 -7.60 -2.58
N GLY A 263 -20.27 -7.76 -1.33
CA GLY A 263 -19.83 -9.01 -0.74
C GLY A 263 -20.99 -9.96 -0.46
N GLU A 264 -20.73 -11.25 -0.70
CA GLU A 264 -21.67 -12.35 -0.45
C GLU A 264 -21.18 -13.13 0.78
N LEU A 265 -21.97 -13.12 1.85
CA LEU A 265 -21.64 -13.74 3.16
C LEU A 265 -22.12 -15.18 3.27
#